data_AF-A0AAX3NP80-F1
#
_entry.id   AF-A0AAX3NP80-F1
#
_cell.length_a   1.000
_cell.length_b   1.000
_cell.length_c   1.000
_cell.angle_alpha   90.00
_cell.angle_beta   90.00
_cell.angle_gamma   90.00
#
_symmetry.space_group_name_H-M   'P 1'
#
loop_
_entity.id
_entity.type
_entity.pdbx_description
1 polymer ?
#
loop_
_entity_poly.entity_id
_entity_poly.type
_entity_poly.pdbx_seq_one_letter_code
_entity_poly.pdbx_strand_id
1 'polypeptide(L)'
;MQGGTCFYCNKAIHGAGEVDHFIPWRRYPIDLGHNFVLAHANCNRSKRDFLAAPEHRDTWYEQNILTHGAYFTDELAPLVSVDAERSTAIATWAYQQAVREHARLWRGIDEFVDVTAPSADIPLRFL
;
A
#
# COMPACT_ATOMS: atom_id res chain seq x y z
N MET A 1 -9.79 2.39 -10.44
CA MET A 1 -9.48 3.75 -9.97
C MET A 1 -10.27 3.99 -8.68
N GLN A 2 -9.74 4.71 -7.70
CA GLN A 2 -10.31 4.79 -6.33
C GLN A 2 -11.65 5.55 -6.18
N GLY A 3 -12.24 6.07 -7.26
CA GLY A 3 -13.59 6.64 -7.22
C GLY A 3 -13.79 7.82 -6.24
N GLY A 4 -12.72 8.54 -5.86
CA GLY A 4 -12.79 9.64 -4.90
C GLY A 4 -12.94 9.22 -3.43
N THR A 5 -12.68 7.95 -3.09
CA THR A 5 -12.62 7.49 -1.70
C THR A 5 -11.19 7.34 -1.21
N CYS A 6 -11.00 7.53 0.10
CA CYS A 6 -9.74 7.28 0.77
C CYS A 6 -9.43 5.79 0.76
N PHE A 7 -8.25 5.44 0.28
CA PHE A 7 -7.77 4.07 0.17
C PHE A 7 -7.89 3.30 1.50
N TYR A 8 -7.54 3.95 2.62
CA TYR A 8 -7.44 3.26 3.90
C TYR A 8 -8.76 3.13 4.65
N CYS A 9 -9.65 4.12 4.59
CA CYS A 9 -10.87 4.11 5.41
C CYS A 9 -12.15 3.94 4.58
N ASN A 10 -12.03 3.87 3.25
CA ASN A 10 -13.13 3.74 2.29
C ASN A 10 -14.22 4.81 2.38
N LYS A 11 -13.97 5.92 3.10
CA LYS A 11 -14.86 7.07 3.17
C LYS A 11 -14.54 8.04 2.02
N ALA A 12 -15.57 8.77 1.57
CA ALA A 12 -15.42 9.79 0.53
C ALA A 12 -14.42 10.88 0.94
N ILE A 13 -13.62 11.34 -0.02
CA ILE A 13 -12.75 12.50 0.14
C ILE A 13 -13.54 13.73 -0.29
N HIS A 14 -14.00 14.51 0.69
CA HIS A 14 -14.62 15.81 0.44
C HIS A 14 -13.52 16.89 0.45
N GLY A 15 -13.00 17.22 -0.74
CA GLY A 15 -11.90 18.19 -0.92
C GLY A 15 -10.61 17.56 -1.46
N ALA A 16 -9.46 18.12 -1.09
CA ALA A 16 -8.17 17.62 -1.56
C ALA A 16 -7.77 16.32 -0.82
N GLY A 17 -7.56 15.25 -1.59
CA GLY A 17 -6.86 14.06 -1.10
C GLY A 17 -5.34 14.24 -1.16
N GLU A 18 -4.62 13.44 -0.39
CA GLU A 18 -3.16 13.35 -0.46
C GLU A 18 -2.77 12.06 -1.19
N VAL A 19 -1.72 12.14 -2.01
CA VAL A 19 -1.07 10.94 -2.57
C VAL A 19 -0.13 10.40 -1.50
N ASP A 20 -0.31 9.13 -1.14
CA ASP A 20 0.55 8.41 -0.20
C ASP A 20 1.29 7.28 -0.93
N HIS A 21 2.48 6.94 -0.42
CA HIS A 21 3.18 5.72 -0.77
C HIS A 21 2.65 4.58 0.10
N PHE A 22 2.00 3.59 -0.51
CA PHE A 22 1.47 2.44 0.19
C PHE A 22 2.55 1.75 1.04
N ILE A 23 3.66 1.35 0.42
CA ILE A 23 4.90 1.05 1.13
C ILE A 23 5.60 2.38 1.44
N PRO A 24 5.84 2.72 2.72
CA PRO A 24 6.36 4.03 3.09
C PRO A 24 7.71 4.33 2.44
N TRP A 25 7.88 5.54 1.92
CA TRP A 25 9.12 6.00 1.27
C TRP A 25 10.36 5.81 2.15
N ARG A 26 10.21 5.95 3.48
CA ARG A 26 11.29 5.70 4.46
C ARG A 26 11.84 4.27 4.42
N ARG A 27 11.05 3.29 3.98
CA ARG A 27 11.48 1.88 3.83
C ARG A 27 12.21 1.66 2.51
N TYR A 28 11.77 2.34 1.46
CA TYR A 28 12.37 2.24 0.13
C TYR A 28 12.14 3.55 -0.66
N PRO A 29 13.16 4.40 -0.80
CA PRO A 29 13.00 5.78 -1.30
C PRO A 29 13.00 5.82 -2.83
N ILE A 30 12.08 5.09 -3.47
CA ILE A 30 11.87 5.12 -4.91
C ILE A 30 10.40 5.34 -5.21
N ASP A 31 10.15 6.31 -6.08
CA ASP A 31 8.82 6.60 -6.58
C ASP A 31 8.47 5.62 -7.70
N LEU A 32 7.57 4.69 -7.37
CA LEU A 32 6.96 3.78 -8.33
C LEU A 32 5.46 4.07 -8.35
N GLY A 33 4.91 4.38 -9.53
CA GLY A 33 3.52 4.81 -9.67
C GLY A 33 2.51 3.81 -9.10
N HIS A 34 2.82 2.51 -9.16
CA HIS A 34 1.95 1.44 -8.62
C HIS A 34 1.89 1.44 -7.09
N ASN A 35 2.89 2.02 -6.43
CA ASN A 35 2.92 2.18 -4.98
C ASN A 35 2.12 3.39 -4.48
N PHE A 36 1.55 4.21 -5.38
CA PHE A 36 0.75 5.36 -4.97
C PHE A 36 -0.71 4.99 -4.70
N VAL A 37 -1.26 5.57 -3.64
CA VAL A 37 -2.68 5.51 -3.29
C VAL A 37 -3.19 6.90 -2.93
N LEU A 38 -4.48 7.15 -3.15
CA LEU A 38 -5.14 8.38 -2.74
C LEU A 38 -5.74 8.21 -1.34
N ALA A 39 -5.44 9.10 -0.40
CA ALA A 39 -5.90 9.01 0.97
C ALA A 39 -6.40 10.36 1.53
N HIS A 40 -7.17 10.32 2.61
CA HIS A 40 -7.35 11.51 3.45
C HIS A 40 -6.02 11.89 4.09
N ALA A 41 -5.78 13.19 4.25
CA ALA A 41 -4.62 13.72 4.96
C ALA A 41 -4.46 13.12 6.37
N ASN A 42 -5.56 12.95 7.12
CA ASN A 42 -5.50 12.40 8.47
C ASN A 42 -5.11 10.91 8.48
N CYS A 43 -5.63 10.11 7.55
CA CYS A 43 -5.25 8.70 7.42
C CYS A 43 -3.78 8.57 7.04
N ASN A 44 -3.34 9.32 6.02
CA ASN A 44 -1.95 9.35 5.57
C ASN A 44 -0.98 9.71 6.72
N ARG A 45 -1.26 10.82 7.43
CA ARG A 45 -0.45 11.29 8.56
C ARG A 45 -0.49 10.37 9.78
N SER A 46 -1.54 9.57 9.95
CA SER A 46 -1.59 8.57 11.01
C SER A 46 -0.75 7.33 10.66
N LYS A 47 -0.83 6.88 9.40
CA LYS A 47 -0.04 5.75 8.87
C LYS A 47 1.47 6.00 8.90
N ARG A 48 1.94 7.22 8.58
CA ARG A 48 3.37 7.59 8.67
C ARG A 48 4.27 6.58 7.95
N ASP A 49 5.27 6.03 8.67
CA ASP A 49 6.24 5.05 8.21
C ASP A 49 5.90 3.61 8.61
N PHE A 50 4.68 3.37 9.10
CA PHE A 50 4.18 2.03 9.37
C PHE A 50 3.71 1.34 8.08
N LEU A 51 3.91 0.02 8.02
CA LEU A 51 3.25 -0.81 7.02
C LEU A 51 1.77 -0.90 7.36
N ALA A 52 0.92 -0.92 6.34
CA ALA A 52 -0.51 -1.07 6.52
C ALA A 52 -0.88 -2.52 6.90
N ALA A 53 -2.02 -2.71 7.54
CA ALA A 53 -2.52 -4.02 7.92
C ALA A 53 -2.87 -4.89 6.68
N PRO A 54 -2.96 -6.22 6.83
CA PRO A 54 -3.16 -7.14 5.71
C PRO A 54 -4.34 -6.80 4.80
N GLU A 55 -5.45 -6.33 5.36
CA GLU A 55 -6.63 -5.89 4.60
C GLU A 55 -6.31 -4.76 3.60
N HIS A 56 -5.45 -3.82 3.99
CA HIS A 56 -5.01 -2.72 3.12
C HIS A 56 -4.02 -3.20 2.07
N ARG A 57 -3.14 -4.14 2.43
CA ARG A 57 -2.21 -4.79 1.51
C ARG A 57 -2.95 -5.55 0.42
N ASP A 58 -3.91 -6.36 0.80
CA ASP A 58 -4.67 -7.20 -0.12
C ASP A 58 -5.50 -6.32 -1.06
N THR A 59 -6.11 -5.25 -0.52
CA THR A 59 -6.79 -4.21 -1.31
C THR A 59 -5.83 -3.51 -2.28
N TRP A 60 -4.61 -3.18 -1.84
CA TRP A 60 -3.62 -2.49 -2.67
C TRP A 60 -3.19 -3.40 -3.82
N TYR A 61 -2.92 -4.66 -3.52
CA TYR A 61 -2.53 -5.64 -4.52
C TYR A 61 -3.62 -5.86 -5.56
N GLU A 62 -4.85 -6.10 -5.12
CA GLU A 62 -6.00 -6.29 -6.00
C GLU A 62 -6.23 -5.06 -6.87
N GLN A 63 -6.26 -3.87 -6.25
CA GLN A 63 -6.58 -2.63 -6.96
C GLN A 63 -5.44 -2.20 -7.88
N ASN A 64 -4.22 -2.02 -7.35
CA ASN A 64 -3.13 -1.35 -8.05
C ASN A 64 -2.31 -2.29 -8.94
N ILE A 65 -2.23 -3.58 -8.60
CA ILE A 65 -1.44 -4.53 -9.37
C ILE A 65 -2.32 -5.34 -10.31
N LEU A 66 -3.38 -5.97 -9.80
CA LEU A 66 -4.19 -6.90 -10.60
C LEU A 66 -5.21 -6.17 -11.48
N THR A 67 -6.02 -5.29 -10.90
CA THR A 67 -7.15 -4.67 -11.60
C THR A 67 -6.72 -3.48 -12.46
N HIS A 68 -5.80 -2.66 -11.96
CA HIS A 68 -5.43 -1.40 -12.62
C HIS A 68 -3.96 -1.28 -13.01
N GLY A 69 -3.13 -2.33 -12.87
CA GLY A 69 -1.70 -2.25 -13.13
C GLY A 69 -1.35 -1.77 -14.54
N ALA A 70 -2.00 -2.33 -15.57
CA ALA A 70 -1.79 -1.90 -16.96
C ALA A 70 -2.20 -0.43 -17.17
N TYR A 71 -3.39 -0.05 -16.67
CA TYR A 71 -3.88 1.33 -16.77
C TYR A 71 -2.95 2.33 -16.07
N PHE A 72 -2.47 2.01 -14.86
CA PHE A 72 -1.50 2.86 -14.16
C PHE A 72 -0.16 2.92 -14.87
N THR A 73 0.28 1.83 -15.50
CA THR A 73 1.49 1.84 -16.34
C THR A 73 1.34 2.87 -17.46
N ASP A 74 0.26 2.79 -18.23
CA ASP A 74 0.08 3.65 -19.40
C ASP A 74 -0.09 5.13 -19.02
N GLU A 75 -0.90 5.42 -18.00
CA GLU A 75 -1.20 6.79 -17.60
C GLU A 75 -0.08 7.46 -16.79
N LEU A 76 0.64 6.70 -15.94
CA LEU A 76 1.66 7.27 -15.07
C LEU A 76 3.07 7.23 -15.65
N ALA A 77 3.35 6.38 -16.65
CA ALA A 77 4.67 6.30 -17.29
C ALA A 77 5.26 7.66 -17.74
N PRO A 78 4.47 8.62 -18.24
CA PRO A 78 5.00 9.94 -18.60
C PRO A 78 5.43 10.80 -17.40
N LEU A 79 4.97 10.47 -16.19
CA LEU A 79 5.10 11.30 -14.99
C LEU A 79 6.03 10.67 -13.93
N VAL A 80 6.06 9.34 -13.84
CA VAL A 80 6.81 8.59 -12.83
C VAL A 80 7.17 7.20 -13.35
N SER A 81 8.23 6.60 -12.79
CA SER A 81 8.57 5.21 -13.07
C SER A 81 7.42 4.27 -12.71
N VAL A 82 7.13 3.34 -13.60
CA VAL A 82 6.07 2.33 -13.43
C VAL A 82 6.67 0.94 -13.58
N ASP A 83 6.51 0.12 -12.54
CA ASP A 83 7.02 -1.24 -12.51
C ASP A 83 6.22 -2.03 -11.47
N ALA A 84 5.20 -2.74 -11.95
CA ALA A 84 4.28 -3.51 -11.10
C ALA A 84 5.00 -4.66 -10.40
N GLU A 85 5.94 -5.31 -11.09
CA GLU A 85 6.71 -6.45 -10.57
C GLU A 85 7.63 -5.99 -9.45
N ARG A 86 8.39 -4.92 -9.68
CA ARG A 86 9.26 -4.34 -8.66
C ARG A 86 8.47 -3.82 -7.47
N SER A 87 7.34 -3.15 -7.70
CA SER A 87 6.47 -2.68 -6.62
C SER A 87 5.95 -3.84 -5.77
N THR A 88 5.56 -4.94 -6.41
CA THR A 88 5.17 -6.18 -5.72
C THR A 88 6.33 -6.74 -4.90
N ALA A 89 7.52 -6.90 -5.50
CA ALA A 89 8.69 -7.46 -4.83
C ALA A 89 9.13 -6.63 -3.60
N ILE A 90 9.08 -5.30 -3.70
CA ILE A 90 9.37 -4.39 -2.57
C ILE A 90 8.33 -4.56 -1.46
N ALA A 91 7.05 -4.63 -1.80
CA ALA A 91 6.00 -4.88 -0.83
C ALA A 91 6.20 -6.22 -0.13
N THR A 92 6.42 -7.31 -0.88
CA THR A 92 6.77 -8.64 -0.35
C THR A 92 7.90 -8.58 0.65
N TRP A 93 9.04 -8.02 0.25
CA TRP A 93 10.20 -7.87 1.12
C TRP A 93 9.87 -7.06 2.40
N ALA A 94 9.13 -5.96 2.28
CA ALA A 94 8.79 -5.14 3.44
C ALA A 94 7.94 -5.92 4.46
N TYR A 95 6.94 -6.68 4.01
CA TYR A 95 6.11 -7.50 4.89
C TYR A 95 6.89 -8.70 5.48
N GLN A 96 7.77 -9.33 4.71
CA GLN A 96 8.68 -10.36 5.24
C GLN A 96 9.57 -9.82 6.37
N GLN A 97 10.12 -8.62 6.19
CA GLN A 97 10.93 -7.97 7.22
C GLN A 97 10.08 -7.65 8.47
N ALA A 98 8.85 -7.17 8.29
CA ALA A 98 7.95 -6.95 9.41
C ALA A 98 7.68 -8.23 10.22
N VAL A 99 7.45 -9.38 9.54
CA VAL A 99 7.30 -10.69 10.19
C VAL A 99 8.53 -11.04 11.03
N ARG A 100 9.74 -10.91 10.46
CA ARG A 100 11.01 -11.20 11.16
C ARG A 100 11.23 -10.31 12.38
N GLU A 101 10.79 -9.06 12.30
CA GLU A 101 10.94 -8.06 13.35
C GLU A 101 9.79 -8.09 14.38
N HIS A 102 8.80 -8.97 14.20
CA HIS A 102 7.56 -8.98 14.99
C HIS A 102 6.91 -7.59 15.07
N ALA A 103 6.93 -6.86 13.95
CA ALA A 103 6.44 -5.49 13.88
C ALA A 103 4.91 -5.42 14.05
N ARG A 104 4.43 -4.25 14.47
CA ARG A 104 3.00 -3.91 14.46
C ARG A 104 2.65 -3.22 13.15
N LEU A 105 1.53 -3.59 12.56
CA LEU A 105 1.00 -3.05 11.31
C LEU A 105 -0.13 -2.07 11.60
N TRP A 106 -0.15 -0.95 10.88
CA TRP A 106 -1.16 0.10 11.03
C TRP A 106 -2.46 -0.33 10.37
N ARG A 107 -3.54 -0.43 11.14
CA ARG A 107 -4.88 -0.75 10.64
C ARG A 107 -5.73 0.51 10.44
N GLY A 108 -5.54 1.51 11.29
CA GLY A 108 -6.33 2.73 11.30
C GLY A 108 -5.79 3.73 12.31
N ILE A 109 -6.48 4.87 12.43
CA ILE A 109 -6.07 5.90 13.40
C ILE A 109 -6.06 5.30 14.80
N ASP A 110 -4.89 5.33 15.44
CA ASP A 110 -4.61 4.76 16.75
C ASP A 110 -4.87 3.23 16.87
N GLU A 111 -4.97 2.54 15.74
CA GLU A 111 -5.26 1.10 15.68
C GLU A 111 -4.15 0.34 14.96
N PHE A 112 -3.63 -0.70 15.62
CA PHE A 112 -2.54 -1.53 15.13
C PHE A 112 -2.80 -3.00 15.43
N VAL A 113 -2.34 -3.87 14.53
CA VAL A 113 -2.34 -5.32 14.70
C VAL A 113 -0.94 -5.88 14.71
N ASP A 114 -0.75 -7.01 15.38
CA ASP A 114 0.50 -7.74 15.30
C ASP A 114 0.62 -8.38 13.93
N VAL A 115 1.82 -8.35 13.37
CA VAL A 115 2.11 -9.10 12.15
C VAL A 115 1.99 -10.59 12.45
N THR A 116 1.07 -11.26 11.78
CA THR A 116 0.97 -12.71 11.84
C THR A 116 1.76 -13.30 10.68
N ALA A 117 2.55 -14.33 10.94
CA ALA A 117 3.05 -15.18 9.87
C ALA A 117 1.83 -15.72 9.08
N PRO A 118 1.85 -15.71 7.74
CA PRO A 118 0.72 -16.23 6.98
C PRO A 118 0.47 -17.70 7.35
N SER A 119 -0.79 -18.09 7.51
CA SER A 119 -1.15 -19.51 7.42
C SER A 119 -0.80 -20.01 6.01
N ALA A 120 -0.53 -21.31 5.87
CA ALA A 120 -0.08 -21.92 4.62
C ALA A 120 -1.00 -21.71 3.39
N ASP A 121 -2.20 -21.16 3.60
CA ASP A 121 -3.24 -20.94 2.59
C ASP A 121 -3.27 -19.52 1.97
N ILE A 122 -2.36 -18.61 2.37
CA ILE A 122 -2.27 -17.27 1.76
C ILE A 122 -1.34 -17.33 0.54
N PRO A 123 -1.73 -16.76 -0.62
CA PRO A 123 -0.92 -16.82 -1.84
C PRO A 123 0.53 -16.39 -1.60
N LEU A 124 1.46 -17.20 -2.10
CA LEU A 124 2.93 -17.16 -1.97
C LEU A 124 3.62 -15.83 -2.33
N ARG A 125 2.88 -14.77 -2.67
CA ARG A 125 3.42 -13.50 -3.14
C ARG A 125 3.79 -12.52 -2.02
N PHE A 126 3.40 -12.78 -0.77
CA PHE A 126 3.79 -11.97 0.40
C PHE A 126 4.32 -12.81 1.58
N LEU A 127 4.62 -14.09 1.32
CA LEU A 127 5.39 -14.99 2.20
C LEU A 127 6.87 -14.67 2.12
#